data_AF-A0A1I0ZLA9-F1
#
_entry.id   AF-A0A1I0ZLA9-F1
#
_cell.length_a   1.000
_cell.length_b   1.000
_cell.length_c   1.000
_cell.angle_alpha   90.00
_cell.angle_beta   90.00
_cell.angle_gamma   90.00
#
_symmetry.space_group_name_H-M   'P 1'
#
loop_
_entity.id
_entity.type
_entity.pdbx_description
1 polymer ?
#
loop_
_entity_poly.entity_id
_entity_poly.type
_entity_poly.pdbx_seq_one_letter_code
_entity_poly.pdbx_strand_id
1 'polypeptide(L)'
;MSSTLEHTTTAVTAGEVRRSRPRAASVRHFVGGFYLVMGGINAGIVAAEPETYRTFADGAFWPLVTDAWHDVVMSHPLPWFLLLAAGEIVLGLLLLRGGVAARAGWSGVIGFHVLLMSFGFGFWLWSVPALAVLVPSAVADWPALTGPGRRTHSPSAPAGSGPTQPSWTVPGVARTGAVLWSTVLLSALVVAASVFGLLATSPYRSLPEATVLAARAQDACSILVAVLLVALVRRPVLSTAEDLVRLGLLGYLVYSYLIYVTGVPMNRMFLVYVAIVALSGAGLLTGLVRVAVGSPPASAASERLARATGWILVVTGLLFGGLWLSALLPFALGGDRPEPEGVGGAPYPVFWLDLAIVLPLVVAVGVLLLRRHASAPPLATVALIKIVTLFTALWAGPLVALATGADVHLGPDAGPSLLLLVASVALTTQWLSSFAASAPPHPAPAPHPERSPR
;
A
#
# COMPACT_ATOMS: atom_id res chain seq x y z
N MET A 1 14.02 22.13 -49.28
CA MET A 1 13.59 21.04 -48.36
C MET A 1 14.70 20.70 -47.35
N SER A 2 15.22 21.67 -46.57
CA SER A 2 16.29 21.41 -45.57
C SER A 2 16.24 22.28 -44.31
N SER A 3 15.11 22.90 -43.96
CA SER A 3 15.01 23.77 -42.76
C SER A 3 14.03 23.27 -41.70
N THR A 4 13.20 22.26 -42.00
CA THR A 4 12.11 21.81 -41.12
C THR A 4 12.46 20.61 -40.23
N LEU A 5 13.64 19.99 -40.39
CA LEU A 5 14.05 18.78 -39.63
C LEU A 5 14.97 19.06 -38.43
N GLU A 6 15.64 20.21 -38.36
CA GLU A 6 16.54 20.54 -37.24
C GLU A 6 15.81 21.08 -36.00
N HIS A 7 14.68 21.77 -36.19
CA HIS A 7 13.91 22.34 -35.06
C HIS A 7 13.15 21.29 -34.24
N THR A 8 12.75 20.17 -34.84
CA THR A 8 12.01 19.11 -34.13
C THR A 8 12.94 18.26 -33.26
N THR A 9 14.18 18.03 -33.68
CA THR A 9 15.15 17.18 -32.97
C THR A 9 15.77 17.88 -31.75
N THR A 10 15.98 19.20 -31.82
CA THR A 10 16.47 20.01 -30.68
C THR A 10 15.40 20.27 -29.61
N ALA A 11 14.12 20.36 -29.99
CA ALA A 11 13.02 20.55 -29.04
C ALA A 11 12.69 19.28 -28.23
N VAL A 12 12.79 18.08 -28.85
CA VAL A 12 12.56 16.80 -28.17
C VAL A 12 13.67 16.49 -27.16
N THR A 13 14.94 16.71 -27.55
CA THR A 13 16.09 16.53 -26.66
C THR A 13 16.11 17.53 -25.50
N ALA A 14 15.79 18.81 -25.75
CA ALA A 14 15.65 19.80 -24.69
C ALA A 14 14.47 19.51 -23.74
N GLY A 15 13.37 18.96 -24.27
CA GLY A 15 12.19 18.55 -23.49
C GLY A 15 12.42 17.35 -22.58
N GLU A 16 13.13 16.33 -23.06
CA GLU A 16 13.54 15.16 -22.26
C GLU A 16 14.58 15.52 -21.19
N VAL A 17 15.58 16.34 -21.54
CA VAL A 17 16.61 16.83 -20.59
C VAL A 17 16.00 17.75 -19.52
N ARG A 18 14.93 18.50 -19.84
CA ARG A 18 14.23 19.37 -18.88
C ARG A 18 13.25 18.60 -17.99
N ARG A 19 12.72 17.45 -18.42
CA ARG A 19 11.86 16.56 -17.61
C ARG A 19 12.64 15.63 -16.68
N SER A 20 13.89 15.28 -17.01
CA SER A 20 14.74 14.41 -16.18
C SER A 20 15.37 15.15 -14.97
N ARG A 21 15.72 16.43 -15.12
CA ARG A 21 16.37 17.25 -14.08
C ARG A 21 15.58 17.44 -12.76
N PRO A 22 14.26 17.71 -12.76
CA PRO A 22 13.50 17.86 -11.51
C PRO A 22 13.38 16.54 -10.73
N ARG A 23 13.33 15.40 -11.46
CA ARG A 23 13.25 14.07 -10.88
C ARG A 23 14.54 13.65 -10.20
N ALA A 24 15.70 13.88 -10.83
CA ALA A 24 17.00 13.56 -10.24
C ALA A 24 17.26 14.34 -8.94
N ALA A 25 16.94 15.63 -8.93
CA ALA A 25 17.03 16.44 -7.71
C ALA A 25 16.07 15.94 -6.62
N SER A 26 14.83 15.60 -6.97
CA SER A 26 13.87 15.06 -5.99
C SER A 26 14.33 13.74 -5.36
N VAL A 27 14.88 12.82 -6.16
CA VAL A 27 15.46 11.57 -5.67
C VAL A 27 16.65 11.83 -4.75
N ARG A 28 17.55 12.76 -5.10
CA ARG A 28 18.66 13.15 -4.23
C ARG A 28 18.18 13.66 -2.86
N HIS A 29 17.16 14.52 -2.82
CA HIS A 29 16.64 15.02 -1.55
C HIS A 29 15.97 13.91 -0.72
N PHE A 30 15.28 12.98 -1.37
CA PHE A 30 14.70 11.82 -0.71
C PHE A 30 15.79 10.93 -0.08
N VAL A 31 16.84 10.58 -0.83
CA VAL A 31 17.96 9.77 -0.31
C VAL A 31 18.69 10.52 0.80
N GLY A 32 18.90 11.83 0.66
CA GLY A 32 19.49 12.67 1.71
C GLY A 32 18.67 12.68 3.00
N GLY A 33 17.35 12.85 2.88
CA GLY A 33 16.43 12.77 4.02
C GLY A 33 16.39 11.38 4.68
N PHE A 34 16.44 10.32 3.88
CA PHE A 34 16.50 8.94 4.38
C PHE A 34 17.74 8.72 5.26
N TYR A 35 18.92 9.15 4.81
CA TYR A 35 20.16 8.99 5.57
C TYR A 35 20.21 9.84 6.86
N LEU A 36 19.57 11.01 6.88
CA LEU A 36 19.39 11.79 8.11
C LEU A 36 18.55 11.04 9.15
N VAL A 37 17.45 10.44 8.71
CA VAL A 37 16.55 9.68 9.59
C VAL A 37 17.25 8.43 10.12
N MET A 38 17.94 7.68 9.25
CA MET A 38 18.67 6.48 9.64
C MET A 38 19.79 6.78 10.65
N GLY A 39 20.54 7.86 10.47
CA GLY A 39 21.54 8.28 11.45
C GLY A 39 20.94 8.59 12.82
N GLY A 40 19.77 9.27 12.85
CA GLY A 40 19.05 9.51 14.09
C GLY A 40 18.55 8.21 14.77
N ILE A 41 18.05 7.25 13.99
CA ILE A 41 17.60 5.95 14.48
C ILE A 41 18.77 5.14 15.05
N ASN A 42 19.89 5.04 14.31
CA ASN A 42 21.08 4.30 14.75
C ASN A 42 21.67 4.88 16.05
N ALA A 43 21.70 6.21 16.18
CA ALA A 43 22.09 6.87 17.42
C ALA A 43 21.12 6.56 18.59
N GLY A 44 19.82 6.53 18.32
CA GLY A 44 18.79 6.21 19.32
C GLY A 44 18.84 4.76 19.81
N ILE A 45 18.99 3.80 18.90
CA ILE A 45 19.06 2.37 19.23
C ILE A 45 20.28 2.07 20.10
N VAL A 46 21.47 2.55 19.71
CA VAL A 46 22.68 2.28 20.50
C VAL A 46 22.64 2.96 21.87
N ALA A 47 22.03 4.14 21.97
CA ALA A 47 21.89 4.84 23.26
C ALA A 47 20.93 4.13 24.22
N ALA A 48 19.92 3.44 23.68
CA ALA A 48 18.94 2.69 24.46
C ALA A 48 19.46 1.29 24.86
N GLU A 49 20.04 0.56 23.91
CA GLU A 49 20.52 -0.80 24.11
C GLU A 49 21.78 -1.07 23.26
N PRO A 50 22.99 -0.80 23.80
CA PRO A 50 24.24 -0.89 23.05
C PRO A 50 24.56 -2.28 22.47
N GLU A 51 23.92 -3.31 23.02
CA GLU A 51 24.16 -4.71 22.66
C GLU A 51 23.27 -5.23 21.52
N THR A 52 22.34 -4.41 21.04
CA THR A 52 21.39 -4.75 19.97
C THR A 52 22.08 -5.32 18.72
N TYR A 53 23.29 -4.84 18.41
CA TYR A 53 24.04 -5.19 17.20
C TYR A 53 25.18 -6.19 17.45
N ARG A 54 25.22 -6.86 18.61
CA ARG A 54 26.31 -7.79 18.93
C ARG A 54 26.49 -8.87 17.86
N THR A 55 25.40 -9.50 17.44
CA THR A 55 25.41 -10.60 16.46
C THR A 55 25.41 -10.12 15.00
N PHE A 56 25.61 -8.82 14.75
CA PHE A 56 25.40 -8.22 13.42
C PHE A 56 26.38 -8.73 12.36
N ALA A 57 27.62 -9.09 12.75
CA ALA A 57 28.65 -9.58 11.84
C ALA A 57 28.82 -11.11 11.84
N ASP A 58 27.97 -11.85 12.55
CA ASP A 58 28.09 -13.32 12.67
C ASP A 58 27.88 -14.04 11.33
N GLY A 59 27.20 -13.39 10.38
CA GLY A 59 26.99 -13.90 9.02
C GLY A 59 28.05 -13.47 8.01
N ALA A 60 29.12 -12.78 8.42
CA ALA A 60 30.12 -12.25 7.49
C ALA A 60 30.89 -13.36 6.77
N PHE A 61 31.30 -13.07 5.53
CA PHE A 61 31.99 -14.05 4.70
C PHE A 61 33.44 -14.31 5.13
N TRP A 62 34.02 -13.38 5.89
CA TRP A 62 35.44 -13.38 6.25
C TRP A 62 35.58 -13.28 7.77
N PRO A 63 36.37 -14.18 8.41
CA PRO A 63 36.61 -14.12 9.85
C PRO A 63 37.12 -12.76 10.32
N LEU A 64 37.98 -12.11 9.52
CA LEU A 64 38.46 -10.75 9.77
C LEU A 64 37.34 -9.74 10.06
N VAL A 65 36.19 -9.83 9.38
CA VAL A 65 35.07 -8.90 9.56
C VAL A 65 34.32 -9.21 10.85
N THR A 66 34.11 -10.49 11.15
CA THR A 66 33.47 -10.94 12.39
C THR A 66 34.34 -10.62 13.61
N ASP A 67 35.63 -10.94 13.54
CA ASP A 67 36.60 -10.69 14.62
C ASP A 67 36.77 -9.19 14.86
N ALA A 68 36.95 -8.38 13.81
CA ALA A 68 37.03 -6.91 13.96
C ALA A 68 35.74 -6.31 14.52
N TRP A 69 34.57 -6.86 14.16
CA TRP A 69 33.29 -6.40 14.71
C TRP A 69 33.21 -6.65 16.22
N HIS A 70 33.54 -7.86 16.66
CA HIS A 70 33.47 -8.22 18.08
C HIS A 70 34.57 -7.52 18.90
N ASP A 71 35.81 -7.55 18.41
CA ASP A 71 36.97 -7.08 19.17
C ASP A 71 37.13 -5.55 19.17
N VAL A 72 36.68 -4.86 18.12
CA VAL A 72 36.86 -3.41 17.97
C VAL A 72 35.55 -2.65 18.13
N VAL A 73 34.49 -3.06 17.43
CA VAL A 73 33.23 -2.31 17.44
C VAL A 73 32.44 -2.62 18.72
N MET A 74 32.26 -3.90 19.04
CA MET A 74 31.46 -4.32 20.20
C MET A 74 32.22 -4.25 21.53
N SER A 75 33.55 -4.07 21.53
CA SER A 75 34.29 -3.75 22.77
C SER A 75 33.95 -2.36 23.30
N HIS A 76 33.62 -1.41 22.40
CA HIS A 76 33.17 -0.07 22.74
C HIS A 76 32.08 0.42 21.76
N PRO A 77 30.84 -0.11 21.82
CA PRO A 77 29.84 0.11 20.77
C PRO A 77 29.40 1.57 20.64
N LEU A 78 29.21 2.26 21.76
CA LEU A 78 28.66 3.62 21.77
C LEU A 78 29.43 4.62 20.88
N PRO A 79 30.77 4.79 21.00
CA PRO A 79 31.51 5.71 20.12
C PRO A 79 31.46 5.30 18.64
N TRP A 80 31.49 4.01 18.32
CA TRP A 80 31.47 3.54 16.93
C TRP A 80 30.12 3.74 16.25
N PHE A 81 29.02 3.48 16.95
CA PHE A 81 27.67 3.71 16.41
C PHE A 81 27.30 5.20 16.36
N LEU A 82 27.80 6.02 17.30
CA LEU A 82 27.67 7.48 17.19
C LEU A 82 28.48 8.03 16.00
N LEU A 83 29.67 7.47 15.73
CA LEU A 83 30.47 7.80 14.55
C LEU A 83 29.77 7.36 13.26
N LEU A 84 29.17 6.17 13.24
CA LEU A 84 28.35 5.68 12.13
C LEU A 84 27.17 6.63 11.86
N ALA A 85 26.40 6.96 12.90
CA ALA A 85 25.27 7.87 12.82
C ALA A 85 25.69 9.26 12.31
N ALA A 86 26.82 9.79 12.81
CA ALA A 86 27.39 11.03 12.33
C ALA A 86 27.77 10.94 10.84
N GLY A 87 28.37 9.81 10.41
CA GLY A 87 28.69 9.53 9.01
C GLY A 87 27.44 9.54 8.12
N GLU A 88 26.38 8.85 8.52
CA GLU A 88 25.10 8.82 7.79
C GLU A 88 24.47 10.21 7.69
N ILE A 89 24.48 10.98 8.79
CA ILE A 89 23.99 12.36 8.80
C ILE A 89 24.80 13.23 7.84
N VAL A 90 26.13 13.13 7.86
CA VAL A 90 27.01 13.88 6.96
C VAL A 90 26.72 13.53 5.50
N LEU A 91 26.57 12.25 5.15
CA LEU A 91 26.20 11.83 3.80
C LEU A 91 24.84 12.39 3.38
N GLY A 92 23.85 12.38 4.29
CA GLY A 92 22.54 12.99 4.07
C GLY A 92 22.62 14.50 3.79
N LEU A 93 23.37 15.24 4.61
CA LEU A 93 23.59 16.68 4.44
C LEU A 93 24.34 17.02 3.15
N LEU A 94 25.33 16.22 2.77
CA LEU A 94 26.08 16.38 1.52
C LEU A 94 25.15 16.26 0.29
N LEU A 95 24.24 15.28 0.29
CA LEU A 95 23.23 15.11 -0.76
C LEU A 95 22.24 16.29 -0.81
N LEU A 96 21.78 16.78 0.35
CA LEU A 96 20.83 17.89 0.43
C LEU A 96 21.44 19.24 0.00
N ARG A 97 22.73 19.44 0.24
CA ARG A 97 23.45 20.68 -0.12
C ARG A 97 23.55 20.89 -1.63
N GLY A 98 23.62 19.83 -2.43
CA GLY A 98 23.79 19.92 -3.88
C GLY A 98 25.22 20.28 -4.33
N GLY A 99 25.42 20.44 -5.65
CA GLY A 99 26.73 20.74 -6.26
C GLY A 99 27.79 19.63 -6.02
N VAL A 100 29.05 20.04 -5.84
CA VAL A 100 30.18 19.11 -5.62
C VAL A 100 30.01 18.29 -4.32
N ALA A 101 29.37 18.86 -3.30
CA ALA A 101 29.07 18.15 -2.06
C ALA A 101 28.15 16.94 -2.29
N ALA A 102 27.15 17.07 -3.17
CA ALA A 102 26.25 15.97 -3.50
C ALA A 102 26.96 14.82 -4.23
N ARG A 103 28.04 15.09 -4.98
CA ARG A 103 28.87 14.02 -5.59
C ARG A 103 29.54 13.18 -4.51
N ALA A 104 30.11 13.82 -3.49
CA ALA A 104 30.68 13.13 -2.34
C ALA A 104 29.62 12.33 -1.57
N GLY A 105 28.42 12.93 -1.40
CA GLY A 105 27.26 12.25 -0.82
C GLY A 105 26.88 10.99 -1.58
N TRP A 106 26.73 11.08 -2.91
CA TRP A 106 26.39 9.94 -3.77
C TRP A 106 27.44 8.82 -3.72
N SER A 107 28.73 9.17 -3.84
CA SER A 107 29.82 8.20 -3.72
C SER A 107 29.82 7.54 -2.34
N GLY A 108 29.57 8.31 -1.28
CA GLY A 108 29.55 7.81 0.09
C GLY A 108 28.40 6.85 0.37
N VAL A 109 27.17 7.16 -0.07
CA VAL A 109 26.02 6.26 0.15
C VAL A 109 26.13 4.97 -0.67
N ILE A 110 26.73 5.03 -1.86
CA ILE A 110 27.03 3.84 -2.67
C ILE A 110 28.13 3.01 -1.99
N GLY A 111 29.23 3.65 -1.58
CA GLY A 111 30.33 3.01 -0.88
C GLY A 111 29.87 2.33 0.41
N PHE A 112 29.00 2.99 1.17
CA PHE A 112 28.38 2.45 2.37
C PHE A 112 27.66 1.12 2.10
N HIS A 113 26.81 1.06 1.07
CA HIS A 113 26.10 -0.17 0.71
C HIS A 113 27.03 -1.29 0.21
N VAL A 114 28.09 -0.94 -0.53
CA VAL A 114 29.09 -1.92 -0.96
C VAL A 114 29.85 -2.48 0.24
N LEU A 115 30.23 -1.65 1.21
CA LEU A 115 30.89 -2.10 2.44
C LEU A 115 29.95 -2.95 3.31
N LEU A 116 28.66 -2.59 3.38
CA LEU A 116 27.66 -3.32 4.14
C LEU A 116 27.50 -4.77 3.65
N MET A 117 27.71 -5.03 2.36
CA MET A 117 27.67 -6.38 1.78
C MET A 117 28.75 -7.32 2.32
N SER A 118 29.81 -6.81 2.96
CA SER A 118 30.85 -7.65 3.59
C SER A 118 30.35 -8.40 4.83
N PHE A 119 29.27 -7.92 5.45
CA PHE A 119 28.68 -8.48 6.68
C PHE A 119 27.83 -9.74 6.46
N GLY A 120 27.67 -10.19 5.20
CA GLY A 120 27.05 -11.48 4.90
C GLY A 120 25.94 -11.43 3.85
N PHE A 121 25.46 -12.61 3.45
CA PHE A 121 24.48 -12.76 2.36
C PHE A 121 23.15 -12.04 2.64
N GLY A 122 22.70 -11.98 3.90
CA GLY A 122 21.48 -11.25 4.27
C GLY A 122 21.51 -9.78 3.85
N PHE A 123 22.68 -9.14 3.94
CA PHE A 123 22.86 -7.73 3.56
C PHE A 123 22.86 -7.51 2.05
N TRP A 124 23.07 -8.56 1.25
CA TRP A 124 22.98 -8.47 -0.21
C TRP A 124 21.54 -8.29 -0.67
N LEU A 125 20.58 -8.94 0.00
CA LEU A 125 19.15 -8.82 -0.28
C LEU A 125 18.65 -7.37 -0.13
N TRP A 126 19.28 -6.60 0.76
CA TRP A 126 19.02 -5.17 0.93
C TRP A 126 19.87 -4.30 -0.01
N SER A 127 21.18 -4.56 -0.06
CA SER A 127 22.13 -3.65 -0.71
C SER A 127 22.09 -3.72 -2.24
N VAL A 128 21.82 -4.89 -2.82
CA VAL A 128 21.76 -5.04 -4.29
C VAL A 128 20.58 -4.26 -4.88
N PRO A 129 19.33 -4.38 -4.38
CA PRO A 129 18.24 -3.52 -4.83
C PRO A 129 18.49 -2.03 -4.58
N ALA A 130 19.06 -1.67 -3.43
CA ALA A 130 19.40 -0.28 -3.13
C ALA A 130 20.41 0.28 -4.14
N LEU A 131 21.50 -0.44 -4.43
CA LEU A 131 22.50 -0.05 -5.42
C LEU A 131 21.93 0.04 -6.83
N ALA A 132 21.01 -0.85 -7.21
CA ALA A 132 20.31 -0.79 -8.49
C ALA A 132 19.49 0.50 -8.69
N VAL A 133 19.11 1.17 -7.60
CA VAL A 133 18.44 2.49 -7.62
C VAL A 133 19.45 3.63 -7.46
N LEU A 134 20.38 3.52 -6.50
CA LEU A 134 21.34 4.57 -6.16
C LEU A 134 22.32 4.86 -7.30
N VAL A 135 22.85 3.83 -7.96
CA VAL A 135 23.86 4.00 -9.03
C VAL A 135 23.27 4.72 -10.26
N PRO A 136 22.13 4.30 -10.85
CA PRO A 136 21.54 5.04 -11.97
C PRO A 136 21.09 6.46 -11.58
N SER A 137 20.62 6.64 -10.35
CA SER A 137 20.21 7.95 -9.83
C SER A 137 21.41 8.90 -9.70
N ALA A 138 22.54 8.42 -9.18
CA ALA A 138 23.78 9.19 -9.11
C ALA A 138 24.29 9.56 -10.51
N VAL A 139 24.27 8.62 -11.46
CA VAL A 139 24.67 8.85 -12.86
C VAL A 139 23.77 9.89 -13.53
N ALA A 140 22.46 9.84 -13.31
CA ALA A 140 21.51 10.79 -13.86
C ALA A 140 21.64 12.20 -13.26
N ASP A 141 22.05 12.30 -12.00
CA ASP A 141 22.17 13.55 -11.26
C ASP A 141 23.53 14.26 -11.50
N TRP A 142 24.59 13.49 -11.73
CA TRP A 142 25.97 13.97 -11.89
C TRP A 142 26.15 15.15 -12.86
N PRO A 143 25.56 15.15 -14.07
CA PRO A 143 25.72 16.24 -15.03
C PRO A 143 25.11 17.57 -14.56
N ALA A 144 24.12 17.52 -13.67
CA ALA A 144 23.51 18.72 -13.09
C ALA A 144 24.35 19.32 -11.95
N LEU A 145 25.26 18.54 -11.37
CA LEU A 145 26.11 18.93 -10.25
C LEU A 145 27.44 19.58 -10.69
N THR A 146 27.77 19.53 -11.99
CA THR A 146 29.04 19.99 -12.57
C THR A 146 28.98 21.35 -13.28
N GLY A 147 27.81 21.99 -13.39
CA GLY A 147 27.65 23.28 -14.10
C GLY A 147 27.70 24.51 -13.20
N PRO A 148 28.26 25.66 -13.63
CA PRO A 148 28.15 26.92 -12.91
C PRO A 148 26.67 27.32 -12.81
N GLY A 149 26.20 27.53 -11.57
CA GLY A 149 24.78 27.70 -11.23
C GLY A 149 24.11 28.85 -11.96
N ARG A 150 23.38 28.54 -13.04
CA ARG A 150 22.55 29.51 -13.75
C ARG A 150 21.14 29.48 -13.14
N ARG A 151 20.79 30.52 -12.39
CA ARG A 151 19.42 30.79 -11.95
C ARG A 151 18.55 30.95 -13.20
N THR A 152 17.65 30.01 -13.46
CA THR A 152 16.70 30.12 -14.57
C THR A 152 15.52 30.97 -14.14
N HIS A 153 15.48 32.24 -14.59
CA HIS A 153 14.22 32.96 -14.73
C HIS A 153 13.35 32.21 -15.74
N SER A 154 12.11 31.90 -15.37
CA SER A 154 11.10 31.36 -16.28
C SER A 154 10.58 32.48 -17.19
N PRO A 155 10.56 32.32 -18.53
CA PRO A 155 9.76 33.18 -19.40
C PRO A 155 8.28 32.82 -19.24
N SER A 156 7.45 33.83 -19.03
CA SER A 156 5.99 33.75 -19.12
C SER A 156 5.57 33.37 -20.55
N ALA A 157 4.76 32.32 -20.68
CA ALA A 157 4.15 31.92 -21.95
C ALA A 157 2.93 32.80 -22.27
N PRO A 158 2.63 33.09 -23.55
CA PRO A 158 1.47 33.89 -23.93
C PRO A 158 0.17 33.09 -23.79
N ALA A 159 -0.88 33.78 -23.39
CA ALA A 159 -2.25 33.27 -23.38
C ALA A 159 -2.77 33.13 -24.83
N GLY A 160 -3.20 31.93 -25.20
CA GLY A 160 -3.86 31.70 -26.49
C GLY A 160 -4.12 30.22 -26.78
N SER A 161 -5.37 29.93 -27.18
CA SER A 161 -5.96 28.64 -27.54
C SER A 161 -6.38 27.74 -26.37
N GLY A 162 -7.69 27.76 -26.09
CA GLY A 162 -8.32 26.82 -25.17
C GLY A 162 -8.25 25.40 -25.73
N PRO A 163 -7.99 24.38 -24.89
CA PRO A 163 -7.96 23.01 -25.36
C PRO A 163 -9.37 22.57 -25.74
N THR A 164 -9.55 22.22 -27.02
CA THR A 164 -10.60 21.32 -27.47
C THR A 164 -10.55 20.08 -26.58
N GLN A 165 -11.60 19.88 -25.77
CA GLN A 165 -11.76 18.74 -24.87
C GLN A 165 -11.65 17.45 -25.70
N PRO A 166 -10.60 16.64 -25.54
CA PRO A 166 -10.57 15.32 -26.13
C PRO A 166 -11.60 14.49 -25.38
N SER A 167 -12.49 13.80 -26.10
CA SER A 167 -13.39 12.80 -25.53
C SER A 167 -12.56 11.60 -25.04
N TRP A 168 -12.01 11.72 -23.84
CA TRP A 168 -11.26 10.64 -23.21
C TRP A 168 -12.21 9.55 -22.72
N THR A 169 -12.42 8.52 -23.54
CA THR A 169 -12.69 7.20 -22.99
C THR A 169 -11.49 6.83 -22.13
N VAL A 170 -11.63 6.77 -20.81
CA VAL A 170 -10.57 6.31 -19.91
C VAL A 170 -10.23 4.88 -20.31
N PRO A 171 -9.03 4.60 -20.86
CA PRO A 171 -8.66 3.24 -21.19
C PRO A 171 -8.69 2.41 -19.91
N GLY A 172 -9.28 1.21 -19.96
CA GLY A 172 -9.26 0.29 -18.83
C GLY A 172 -7.83 0.07 -18.30
N VAL A 173 -7.70 -0.30 -17.03
CA VAL A 173 -6.41 -0.51 -16.40
C VAL A 173 -5.74 -1.73 -17.03
N ALA A 174 -4.73 -1.50 -17.87
CA ALA A 174 -3.98 -2.58 -18.49
C ALA A 174 -3.26 -3.41 -17.42
N ARG A 175 -3.45 -4.72 -17.46
CA ARG A 175 -2.83 -5.65 -16.52
C ARG A 175 -1.37 -5.86 -16.91
N THR A 176 -0.45 -5.27 -16.14
CA THR A 176 0.99 -5.51 -16.30
C THR A 176 1.38 -6.92 -15.87
N GLY A 177 2.53 -7.41 -16.35
CA GLY A 177 3.10 -8.68 -15.87
C GLY A 177 3.33 -8.68 -14.36
N ALA A 178 3.76 -7.55 -13.79
CA ALA A 178 3.92 -7.39 -12.35
C ALA A 178 2.60 -7.56 -11.59
N VAL A 179 1.50 -6.95 -12.07
CA VAL A 179 0.16 -7.10 -11.45
C VAL A 179 -0.32 -8.55 -11.53
N LEU A 180 -0.10 -9.23 -12.66
CA LEU A 180 -0.46 -10.65 -12.79
C LEU A 180 0.30 -11.50 -11.78
N TRP A 181 1.63 -11.48 -11.83
CA TRP A 181 2.46 -12.39 -11.05
C TRP A 181 2.36 -12.11 -9.54
N SER A 182 2.27 -10.84 -9.14
CA SER A 182 2.02 -10.49 -7.74
C SER A 182 0.65 -10.97 -7.25
N THR A 183 -0.40 -10.87 -8.08
CA THR A 183 -1.74 -11.37 -7.71
C THR A 183 -1.77 -12.89 -7.65
N VAL A 184 -1.14 -13.59 -8.59
CA VAL A 184 -1.06 -15.06 -8.58
C VAL A 184 -0.29 -15.57 -7.37
N LEU A 185 0.88 -14.97 -7.07
CA LEU A 185 1.66 -15.30 -5.89
C LEU A 185 0.87 -15.01 -4.61
N LEU A 186 0.27 -13.82 -4.50
CA LEU A 186 -0.57 -13.44 -3.37
C LEU A 186 -1.71 -14.45 -3.15
N SER A 187 -2.45 -14.81 -4.20
CA SER A 187 -3.54 -15.78 -4.11
C SER A 187 -3.05 -17.17 -3.70
N ALA A 188 -1.89 -17.63 -4.20
CA ALA A 188 -1.30 -18.90 -3.79
C ALA A 188 -0.92 -18.91 -2.30
N LEU A 189 -0.33 -17.82 -1.81
CA LEU A 189 0.01 -17.65 -0.39
C LEU A 189 -1.26 -17.63 0.48
N VAL A 190 -2.30 -16.90 0.06
CA VAL A 190 -3.59 -16.86 0.76
C VAL A 190 -4.20 -18.25 0.88
N VAL A 191 -4.26 -19.00 -0.23
CA VAL A 191 -4.77 -20.38 -0.22
C VAL A 191 -3.93 -21.26 0.70
N ALA A 192 -2.60 -21.18 0.65
CA ALA A 192 -1.73 -21.98 1.52
C ALA A 192 -1.97 -21.67 3.01
N ALA A 193 -2.06 -20.39 3.37
CA ALA A 193 -2.36 -19.94 4.73
C ALA A 193 -3.74 -20.42 5.21
N SER A 194 -4.77 -20.27 4.38
CA SER A 194 -6.14 -20.65 4.74
C SER A 194 -6.36 -22.15 4.78
N VAL A 195 -5.74 -22.92 3.88
CA VAL A 195 -5.73 -24.39 3.95
C VAL A 195 -5.05 -24.86 5.25
N PHE A 196 -3.96 -24.23 5.66
CA PHE A 196 -3.33 -24.51 6.94
C PHE A 196 -4.26 -24.17 8.13
N GLY A 197 -4.92 -23.00 8.10
CA GLY A 197 -5.87 -22.59 9.15
C GLY A 197 -7.10 -23.51 9.28
N LEU A 198 -7.54 -24.11 8.17
CA LEU A 198 -8.69 -25.02 8.14
C LEU A 198 -8.34 -26.47 8.48
N LEU A 199 -7.18 -26.97 8.03
CA LEU A 199 -6.85 -28.40 8.10
C LEU A 199 -5.84 -28.77 9.19
N ALA A 200 -5.05 -27.83 9.70
CA ALA A 200 -4.11 -28.15 10.78
C ALA A 200 -4.85 -28.47 12.08
N THR A 201 -4.24 -29.28 12.94
CA THR A 201 -4.83 -29.74 14.21
C THR A 201 -5.06 -28.60 15.22
N SER A 202 -4.12 -27.64 15.31
CA SER A 202 -4.23 -26.50 16.24
C SER A 202 -3.59 -25.21 15.71
N PRO A 203 -4.02 -24.70 14.53
CA PRO A 203 -3.45 -23.48 13.93
C PRO A 203 -3.73 -22.23 14.76
N TYR A 204 -4.86 -22.24 15.47
CA TYR A 204 -5.40 -21.16 16.31
C TYR A 204 -5.41 -21.52 17.79
N ARG A 205 -4.41 -22.28 18.25
CA ARG A 205 -4.27 -22.69 19.67
C ARG A 205 -4.43 -21.50 20.62
N SER A 206 -4.85 -21.72 21.86
CA SER A 206 -4.98 -20.67 22.88
C SER A 206 -5.92 -19.49 22.57
N LEU A 207 -6.62 -19.50 21.42
CA LEU A 207 -7.69 -18.54 21.14
C LEU A 207 -9.04 -19.07 21.66
N PRO A 208 -9.94 -18.18 22.11
CA PRO A 208 -11.31 -18.57 22.47
C PRO A 208 -12.02 -19.24 21.29
N GLU A 209 -12.93 -20.19 21.56
CA GLU A 209 -13.63 -20.96 20.52
C GLU A 209 -14.38 -20.06 19.53
N ALA A 210 -15.01 -18.99 20.00
CA ALA A 210 -15.68 -18.01 19.14
C ALA A 210 -14.70 -17.33 18.17
N THR A 211 -13.49 -16.99 18.63
CA THR A 211 -12.44 -16.42 17.79
C THR A 211 -11.88 -17.43 16.80
N VAL A 212 -11.73 -18.71 17.20
CA VAL A 212 -11.33 -19.80 16.29
C VAL A 212 -12.36 -19.99 15.18
N LEU A 213 -13.65 -19.97 15.51
CA LEU A 213 -14.73 -20.06 14.52
C LEU A 213 -14.69 -18.88 13.54
N ALA A 214 -14.54 -17.66 14.04
CA ALA A 214 -14.40 -16.46 13.22
C ALA A 214 -13.14 -16.52 12.32
N ALA A 215 -12.01 -17.01 12.84
CA ALA A 215 -10.79 -17.18 12.07
C ALA A 215 -10.97 -18.19 10.93
N ARG A 216 -11.63 -19.34 11.18
CA ARG A 216 -11.94 -20.34 10.14
C ARG A 216 -12.93 -19.82 9.09
N ALA A 217 -13.92 -19.05 9.51
CA ALA A 217 -14.85 -18.38 8.59
C ALA A 217 -14.11 -17.37 7.69
N GLN A 218 -13.15 -16.63 8.26
CA GLN A 218 -12.26 -15.75 7.52
C GLN A 218 -11.37 -16.52 6.54
N ASP A 219 -10.83 -17.68 6.90
CA ASP A 219 -10.03 -18.52 5.99
C ASP A 219 -10.84 -18.97 4.77
N ALA A 220 -12.06 -19.46 5.00
CA ALA A 220 -12.95 -19.87 3.91
C ALA A 220 -13.26 -18.69 2.96
N CYS A 221 -13.54 -17.52 3.53
CA CYS A 221 -13.77 -16.30 2.75
C CYS A 221 -12.50 -15.87 1.99
N SER A 222 -11.32 -15.98 2.61
CA SER A 222 -10.04 -15.61 2.00
C SER A 222 -9.70 -16.48 0.79
N ILE A 223 -10.07 -17.77 0.80
CA ILE A 223 -9.96 -18.65 -0.38
C ILE A 223 -10.84 -18.13 -1.52
N LEU A 224 -12.09 -17.76 -1.24
CA LEU A 224 -12.98 -17.17 -2.26
C LEU A 224 -12.38 -15.88 -2.82
N VAL A 225 -11.85 -15.01 -1.97
CA VAL A 225 -11.17 -13.77 -2.40
C VAL A 225 -9.97 -14.07 -3.29
N ALA A 226 -9.14 -15.07 -2.96
CA ALA A 226 -8.01 -15.47 -3.78
C ALA A 226 -8.42 -15.93 -5.19
N VAL A 227 -9.53 -16.68 -5.29
CA VAL A 227 -10.10 -17.11 -6.57
C VAL A 227 -10.62 -15.92 -7.39
N LEU A 228 -11.35 -15.00 -6.75
CA LEU A 228 -11.88 -13.80 -7.41
C LEU A 228 -10.75 -12.90 -7.93
N LEU A 229 -9.69 -12.70 -7.15
CA LEU A 229 -8.52 -11.94 -7.57
C LEU A 229 -7.86 -12.53 -8.82
N VAL A 230 -7.66 -13.85 -8.85
CA VAL A 230 -7.11 -14.55 -10.03
C VAL A 230 -8.06 -14.42 -11.22
N ALA A 231 -9.37 -14.56 -11.02
CA ALA A 231 -10.36 -14.41 -12.08
C ALA A 231 -10.35 -13.01 -12.71
N LEU A 232 -10.20 -11.96 -11.91
CA LEU A 232 -10.10 -10.58 -12.38
C LEU A 232 -8.86 -10.35 -13.25
N VAL A 233 -7.69 -10.82 -12.81
CA VAL A 233 -6.41 -10.58 -13.54
C VAL A 233 -6.18 -11.52 -14.73
N ARG A 234 -7.07 -12.49 -14.99
CA ARG A 234 -7.08 -13.26 -16.24
C ARG A 234 -7.44 -12.38 -17.44
N ARG A 235 -8.21 -11.31 -17.23
CA ARG A 235 -8.53 -10.35 -18.28
C ARG A 235 -7.32 -9.43 -18.53
N PRO A 236 -6.91 -9.20 -19.79
CA PRO A 236 -5.74 -8.38 -20.09
C PRO A 236 -5.96 -6.89 -19.77
N VAL A 237 -7.22 -6.46 -19.75
CA VAL A 237 -7.63 -5.09 -19.42
C VAL A 237 -8.75 -5.19 -18.41
N LEU A 238 -8.60 -4.53 -17.26
CA LEU A 238 -9.64 -4.42 -16.26
C LEU A 238 -10.45 -3.14 -16.53
N SER A 239 -11.76 -3.24 -16.47
CA SER A 239 -12.64 -2.08 -16.34
C SER A 239 -12.38 -1.35 -15.02
N THR A 240 -12.81 -0.10 -14.94
CA THR A 240 -12.76 0.68 -13.68
C THR A 240 -13.45 -0.07 -12.54
N ALA A 241 -14.65 -0.62 -12.79
CA ALA A 241 -15.39 -1.37 -11.77
C ALA A 241 -14.59 -2.60 -11.27
N GLU A 242 -14.01 -3.38 -12.19
CA GLU A 242 -13.18 -4.55 -11.84
C GLU A 242 -11.92 -4.18 -11.05
N ASP A 243 -11.27 -3.08 -11.40
CA ASP A 243 -10.11 -2.58 -10.65
C ASP A 243 -10.51 -2.11 -9.26
N LEU A 244 -11.64 -1.42 -9.08
CA LEU A 244 -12.16 -1.04 -7.77
C LEU A 244 -12.53 -2.27 -6.92
N VAL A 245 -13.12 -3.32 -7.52
CA VAL A 245 -13.32 -4.62 -6.87
C VAL A 245 -11.98 -5.20 -6.41
N ARG A 246 -10.98 -5.24 -7.30
CA ARG A 246 -9.64 -5.71 -6.96
C ARG A 246 -9.07 -4.96 -5.76
N LEU A 247 -9.15 -3.63 -5.73
CA LEU A 247 -8.66 -2.82 -4.61
C LEU A 247 -9.42 -3.09 -3.31
N GLY A 248 -10.75 -3.24 -3.35
CA GLY A 248 -11.53 -3.61 -2.17
C GLY A 248 -11.13 -4.96 -1.59
N LEU A 249 -10.92 -5.96 -2.46
CA LEU A 249 -10.45 -7.30 -2.08
C LEU A 249 -9.02 -7.28 -1.51
N LEU A 250 -8.12 -6.46 -2.06
CA LEU A 250 -6.79 -6.25 -1.47
C LEU A 250 -6.90 -5.59 -0.09
N GLY A 251 -7.79 -4.62 0.09
CA GLY A 251 -8.07 -4.00 1.39
C GLY A 251 -8.58 -4.99 2.43
N TYR A 252 -9.43 -5.94 2.03
CA TYR A 252 -9.84 -7.06 2.87
C TYR A 252 -8.63 -7.92 3.29
N LEU A 253 -7.79 -8.34 2.34
CA LEU A 253 -6.61 -9.17 2.65
C LEU A 253 -5.62 -8.45 3.58
N VAL A 254 -5.33 -7.17 3.35
CA VAL A 254 -4.47 -6.37 4.25
C VAL A 254 -5.02 -6.41 5.67
N TYR A 255 -6.31 -6.14 5.83
CA TYR A 255 -6.95 -6.12 7.13
C TYR A 255 -6.94 -7.49 7.82
N SER A 256 -7.43 -8.52 7.13
CA SER A 256 -7.55 -9.88 7.66
C SER A 256 -6.20 -10.49 8.04
N TYR A 257 -5.14 -10.24 7.26
CA TYR A 257 -3.82 -10.76 7.57
C TYR A 257 -3.02 -9.90 8.55
N LEU A 258 -3.33 -8.60 8.70
CA LEU A 258 -2.83 -7.83 9.84
C LEU A 258 -3.39 -8.36 11.18
N ILE A 259 -4.66 -8.78 11.20
CA ILE A 259 -5.24 -9.48 12.35
C ILE A 259 -4.43 -10.76 12.65
N TYR A 260 -4.08 -11.56 11.63
CA TYR A 260 -3.29 -12.77 11.85
C TYR A 260 -1.86 -12.48 12.31
N VAL A 261 -1.18 -11.49 11.73
CA VAL A 261 0.18 -11.11 12.13
C VAL A 261 0.23 -10.62 13.58
N THR A 262 -0.83 -9.98 14.07
CA THR A 262 -0.83 -9.33 15.39
C THR A 262 -1.68 -10.02 16.47
N GLY A 263 -2.53 -10.99 16.14
CA GLY A 263 -3.39 -11.66 17.13
C GLY A 263 -3.55 -13.16 16.99
N VAL A 264 -2.94 -13.81 16.00
CA VAL A 264 -2.86 -15.27 15.99
C VAL A 264 -1.53 -15.67 16.64
N PRO A 265 -1.51 -16.68 17.55
CA PRO A 265 -0.25 -17.13 18.13
C PRO A 265 0.71 -17.62 17.05
N MET A 266 2.00 -17.33 17.23
CA MET A 266 3.07 -17.67 16.29
C MET A 266 2.94 -19.11 15.78
N ASN A 267 2.93 -19.31 14.47
CA ASN A 267 2.82 -20.62 13.84
C ASN A 267 3.68 -20.68 12.57
N ARG A 268 3.74 -21.86 11.92
CA ARG A 268 4.58 -22.09 10.73
C ARG A 268 4.25 -21.19 9.53
N MET A 269 3.07 -20.57 9.50
CA MET A 269 2.61 -19.69 8.42
C MET A 269 2.86 -18.21 8.70
N PHE A 270 3.51 -17.83 9.81
CA PHE A 270 3.74 -16.43 10.15
C PHE A 270 4.39 -15.61 9.02
N LEU A 271 5.46 -16.12 8.40
CA LEU A 271 6.11 -15.44 7.28
C LEU A 271 5.21 -15.35 6.04
N VAL A 272 4.31 -16.32 5.85
CA VAL A 272 3.30 -16.28 4.78
C VAL A 272 2.30 -15.15 5.05
N TYR A 273 1.86 -14.97 6.29
CA TYR A 273 0.99 -13.85 6.67
C TYR A 273 1.65 -12.50 6.40
N VAL A 274 2.92 -12.34 6.78
CA VAL A 274 3.70 -11.12 6.50
C VAL A 274 3.83 -10.85 5.00
N ALA A 275 4.14 -11.88 4.21
CA ALA A 275 4.23 -11.75 2.75
C ALA A 275 2.88 -11.35 2.11
N ILE A 276 1.76 -11.89 2.61
CA ILE A 276 0.42 -11.51 2.15
C ILE A 276 0.14 -10.04 2.46
N VAL A 277 0.42 -9.58 3.68
CA VAL A 277 0.26 -8.16 4.05
C VAL A 277 1.11 -7.27 3.16
N ALA A 278 2.37 -7.62 2.92
CA ALA A 278 3.27 -6.83 2.09
C ALA A 278 2.79 -6.72 0.62
N LEU A 279 2.44 -7.84 -0.01
CA LEU A 279 1.99 -7.89 -1.40
C LEU A 279 0.63 -7.21 -1.57
N SER A 280 -0.33 -7.51 -0.71
CA SER A 280 -1.67 -6.90 -0.77
C SER A 280 -1.63 -5.42 -0.44
N GLY A 281 -0.82 -5.01 0.54
CA GLY A 281 -0.61 -3.62 0.94
C GLY A 281 0.05 -2.78 -0.15
N ALA A 282 1.11 -3.29 -0.77
CA ALA A 282 1.76 -2.60 -1.89
C ALA A 282 0.81 -2.45 -3.09
N GLY A 283 0.03 -3.50 -3.40
CA GLY A 283 -0.97 -3.49 -4.47
C GLY A 283 -2.10 -2.50 -4.20
N LEU A 284 -2.60 -2.47 -2.96
CA LEU A 284 -3.63 -1.54 -2.51
C LEU A 284 -3.14 -0.10 -2.56
N LEU A 285 -1.98 0.20 -1.95
CA LEU A 285 -1.41 1.53 -1.90
C LEU A 285 -1.18 2.11 -3.30
N THR A 286 -0.59 1.33 -4.19
CA THR A 286 -0.36 1.76 -5.59
C THR A 286 -1.68 2.07 -6.30
N GLY A 287 -2.72 1.25 -6.06
CA GLY A 287 -4.04 1.49 -6.63
C GLY A 287 -4.77 2.69 -6.05
N LEU A 288 -4.73 2.86 -4.71
CA LEU A 288 -5.34 4.00 -4.02
C LEU A 288 -4.67 5.32 -4.43
N VAL A 289 -3.34 5.37 -4.54
CA VAL A 289 -2.63 6.56 -5.01
C VAL A 289 -3.05 6.91 -6.44
N ARG A 290 -3.16 5.91 -7.33
CA ARG A 290 -3.64 6.12 -8.70
C ARG A 290 -5.05 6.71 -8.74
N VAL A 291 -5.95 6.18 -7.92
CA VAL A 291 -7.37 6.58 -7.88
C VAL A 291 -7.59 7.91 -7.17
N ALA A 292 -6.79 8.23 -6.14
CA ALA A 292 -6.98 9.40 -5.30
C ALA A 292 -6.25 10.65 -5.81
N VAL A 293 -5.03 10.50 -6.32
CA VAL A 293 -4.14 11.63 -6.68
C VAL A 293 -3.95 11.75 -8.19
N GLY A 294 -4.18 10.68 -8.95
CA GLY A 294 -4.04 10.67 -10.41
C GLY A 294 -5.20 11.38 -11.12
N SER A 295 -5.79 10.71 -12.11
CA SER A 295 -7.04 11.13 -12.75
C SER A 295 -8.17 10.24 -12.20
N PRO A 296 -8.89 10.67 -11.15
CA PRO A 296 -9.92 9.84 -10.55
C PRO A 296 -10.96 9.45 -11.60
N PRO A 297 -11.38 8.18 -11.65
CA PRO A 297 -12.42 7.78 -12.59
C PRO A 297 -13.71 8.54 -12.31
N ALA A 298 -14.30 9.10 -13.36
CA ALA A 298 -15.60 9.75 -13.28
C ALA A 298 -16.69 8.71 -13.01
N SER A 299 -17.67 9.10 -12.19
CA SER A 299 -18.85 8.28 -11.87
C SER A 299 -20.11 9.00 -12.33
N ALA A 300 -21.05 8.26 -12.92
CA ALA A 300 -22.38 8.77 -13.26
C ALA A 300 -23.38 8.67 -12.08
N ALA A 301 -22.89 8.42 -10.86
CA ALA A 301 -23.73 8.27 -9.67
C ALA A 301 -24.56 9.53 -9.37
N SER A 302 -25.79 9.32 -8.94
CA SER A 302 -26.66 10.41 -8.49
C SER A 302 -26.14 11.05 -7.20
N GLU A 303 -26.47 12.32 -6.98
CA GLU A 303 -26.15 13.02 -5.72
C GLU A 303 -26.78 12.32 -4.50
N ARG A 304 -27.95 11.71 -4.68
CA ARG A 304 -28.63 10.95 -3.62
C ARG A 304 -27.80 9.75 -3.17
N LEU A 305 -27.26 8.99 -4.12
CA LEU A 305 -26.37 7.85 -3.84
C LEU A 305 -25.10 8.31 -3.12
N ALA A 306 -24.49 9.40 -3.59
CA ALA A 306 -23.30 9.98 -2.96
C ALA A 306 -23.56 10.40 -1.51
N ARG A 307 -24.65 11.13 -1.24
CA ARG A 307 -25.00 11.58 0.12
C ARG A 307 -25.38 10.41 1.04
N ALA A 308 -26.18 9.46 0.56
CA ALA A 308 -26.56 8.28 1.34
C ALA A 308 -25.34 7.44 1.74
N THR A 309 -24.45 7.18 0.78
CA THR A 309 -23.19 6.47 1.03
C THR A 309 -22.32 7.24 2.01
N GLY A 310 -22.18 8.57 1.83
CA GLY A 310 -21.35 9.40 2.69
C GLY A 310 -21.79 9.34 4.16
N TRP A 311 -23.10 9.46 4.41
CA TRP A 311 -23.65 9.32 5.76
C TRP A 311 -23.50 7.91 6.32
N ILE A 312 -23.76 6.86 5.52
CA ILE A 312 -23.59 5.47 5.97
C ILE A 312 -22.14 5.20 6.39
N LEU A 313 -21.15 5.67 5.63
CA LEU A 313 -19.74 5.51 5.99
C LEU A 313 -19.38 6.28 7.28
N VAL A 314 -19.82 7.54 7.41
CA VAL A 314 -19.57 8.34 8.63
C VAL A 314 -20.22 7.69 9.85
N VAL A 315 -21.51 7.34 9.76
CA VAL A 315 -22.25 6.71 10.86
C VAL A 315 -21.64 5.36 11.24
N THR A 316 -21.27 4.53 10.26
CA THR A 316 -20.60 3.25 10.51
C THR A 316 -19.28 3.46 11.26
N GLY A 317 -18.44 4.39 10.79
CA GLY A 317 -17.16 4.68 11.43
C GLY A 317 -17.30 5.18 12.87
N LEU A 318 -18.26 6.07 13.12
CA LEU A 318 -18.52 6.60 14.46
C LEU A 318 -19.14 5.56 15.40
N LEU A 319 -20.08 4.74 14.91
CA LEU A 319 -20.73 3.71 15.73
C LEU A 319 -19.75 2.62 16.15
N PHE A 320 -18.97 2.05 15.22
CA PHE A 320 -17.96 1.06 15.56
C PHE A 320 -16.82 1.67 16.39
N GLY A 321 -16.44 2.92 16.12
CA GLY A 321 -15.44 3.63 16.93
C GLY A 321 -15.91 3.81 18.37
N GLY A 322 -17.16 4.24 18.55
CA GLY A 322 -17.81 4.33 19.85
C GLY A 322 -17.93 2.97 20.55
N LEU A 323 -18.27 1.91 19.82
CA LEU A 323 -18.32 0.54 20.34
C LEU A 323 -16.95 0.10 20.88
N TRP A 324 -15.88 0.26 20.12
CA TRP A 324 -14.53 -0.07 20.56
C TRP A 324 -14.07 0.78 21.75
N LEU A 325 -14.34 2.08 21.73
CA LEU A 325 -14.05 2.97 22.86
C LEU A 325 -14.87 2.61 24.10
N SER A 326 -16.10 2.11 23.95
CA SER A 326 -16.93 1.67 25.08
C SER A 326 -16.35 0.43 25.79
N ALA A 327 -15.60 -0.41 25.09
CA ALA A 327 -14.89 -1.54 25.69
C ALA A 327 -13.53 -1.12 26.29
N LEU A 328 -12.80 -0.22 25.62
CA LEU A 328 -11.43 0.14 26.01
C LEU A 328 -11.35 1.23 27.08
N LEU A 329 -12.26 2.19 27.08
CA LEU A 329 -12.20 3.33 28.00
C LEU A 329 -12.45 2.92 29.46
N PRO A 330 -13.39 2.01 29.80
CA PRO A 330 -13.53 1.49 31.16
C PRO A 330 -12.24 0.84 31.67
N PHE A 331 -11.58 0.02 30.84
CA PHE A 331 -10.30 -0.61 31.19
C PHE A 331 -9.20 0.45 31.44
N ALA A 332 -9.10 1.46 30.57
CA ALA A 332 -8.14 2.55 30.74
C ALA A 332 -8.37 3.37 32.03
N LEU A 333 -9.58 3.35 32.59
CA LEU A 333 -9.98 4.04 33.81
C LEU A 333 -9.96 3.13 35.06
N GLY A 334 -9.35 1.94 34.96
CA GLY A 334 -9.18 1.00 36.07
C GLY A 334 -10.31 -0.03 36.23
N GLY A 335 -11.17 -0.17 35.23
CA GLY A 335 -12.16 -1.25 35.15
C GLY A 335 -11.55 -2.59 34.71
N ASP A 336 -12.43 -3.57 34.51
CA ASP A 336 -12.05 -4.93 34.09
C ASP A 336 -11.42 -4.96 32.70
N ARG A 337 -10.70 -6.06 32.40
CA ARG A 337 -10.08 -6.28 31.09
C ARG A 337 -11.15 -6.34 29.99
N PRO A 338 -10.87 -5.78 28.80
CA PRO A 338 -11.83 -5.79 27.72
C PRO A 338 -12.00 -7.21 27.16
N GLU A 339 -13.24 -7.58 26.88
CA GLU A 339 -13.56 -8.79 26.12
C GLU A 339 -14.01 -8.40 24.70
N PRO A 340 -13.40 -8.99 23.64
CA PRO A 340 -12.33 -9.98 23.67
C PRO A 340 -10.95 -9.37 23.97
N GLU A 341 -10.11 -10.14 24.66
CA GLU A 341 -8.68 -9.86 24.86
C GLU A 341 -7.84 -10.58 23.78
N GLY A 342 -6.66 -10.03 23.44
CA GLY A 342 -5.70 -10.71 22.57
C GLY A 342 -4.92 -11.81 23.29
N VAL A 343 -4.20 -12.62 22.52
CA VAL A 343 -3.39 -13.74 23.03
C VAL A 343 -2.39 -13.25 24.08
N GLY A 344 -2.37 -13.89 25.24
CA GLY A 344 -1.42 -13.59 26.31
C GLY A 344 -1.57 -12.19 26.91
N GLY A 345 -2.75 -11.57 26.79
CA GLY A 345 -3.00 -10.21 27.27
C GLY A 345 -2.60 -9.10 26.31
N ALA A 346 -2.23 -9.45 25.07
CA ALA A 346 -1.99 -8.46 24.03
C ALA A 346 -3.28 -7.72 23.64
N PRO A 347 -3.18 -6.51 23.07
CA PRO A 347 -4.34 -5.83 22.51
C PRO A 347 -5.02 -6.70 21.44
N TYR A 348 -6.34 -6.85 21.51
CA TYR A 348 -7.09 -7.51 20.45
C TYR A 348 -6.91 -6.75 19.13
N PRO A 349 -6.46 -7.40 18.03
CA PRO A 349 -6.03 -6.69 16.82
C PRO A 349 -7.05 -5.74 16.20
N VAL A 350 -8.33 -6.12 16.27
CA VAL A 350 -9.42 -5.34 15.67
C VAL A 350 -9.49 -3.96 16.31
N PHE A 351 -9.31 -3.85 17.62
CA PHE A 351 -9.40 -2.58 18.33
C PHE A 351 -8.44 -1.54 17.76
N TRP A 352 -7.15 -1.86 17.66
CA TRP A 352 -6.17 -0.89 17.19
C TRP A 352 -6.26 -0.66 15.68
N LEU A 353 -6.52 -1.72 14.89
CA LEU A 353 -6.68 -1.59 13.44
C LEU A 353 -7.84 -0.68 13.08
N ASP A 354 -8.96 -0.84 13.77
CA ASP A 354 -10.16 -0.07 13.51
C ASP A 354 -10.01 1.38 13.97
N LEU A 355 -9.55 1.60 15.20
CA LEU A 355 -9.43 2.94 15.78
C LEU A 355 -8.30 3.77 15.17
N ALA A 356 -7.15 3.16 14.84
CA ALA A 356 -6.01 3.89 14.32
C ALA A 356 -6.05 4.07 12.79
N ILE A 357 -6.70 3.16 12.06
CA ILE A 357 -6.59 3.09 10.59
C ILE A 357 -7.96 3.06 9.93
N VAL A 358 -8.70 1.96 10.09
CA VAL A 358 -9.83 1.65 9.20
C VAL A 358 -11.00 2.61 9.37
N LEU A 359 -11.47 2.82 10.61
CA LEU A 359 -12.64 3.66 10.85
C LEU A 359 -12.36 5.14 10.57
N PRO A 360 -11.21 5.73 10.98
CA PRO A 360 -10.85 7.09 10.55
C PRO A 360 -10.85 7.27 9.04
N LEU A 361 -10.30 6.29 8.29
CA LEU A 361 -10.30 6.35 6.82
C LEU A 361 -11.71 6.23 6.24
N VAL A 362 -12.55 5.36 6.79
CA VAL A 362 -13.96 5.21 6.37
C VAL A 362 -14.74 6.52 6.61
N VAL A 363 -14.57 7.15 7.78
CA VAL A 363 -15.18 8.46 8.08
C VAL A 363 -14.65 9.53 7.12
N ALA A 364 -13.33 9.57 6.88
CA ALA A 364 -12.72 10.54 5.98
C ALA A 364 -13.27 10.41 4.55
N VAL A 365 -13.38 9.19 4.02
CA VAL A 365 -13.97 8.93 2.70
C VAL A 365 -15.44 9.34 2.67
N GLY A 366 -16.21 9.05 3.73
CA GLY A 366 -17.60 9.50 3.86
C GLY A 366 -17.73 11.03 3.83
N VAL A 367 -16.89 11.74 4.60
CA VAL A 367 -16.85 13.21 4.63
C VAL A 367 -16.43 13.78 3.27
N LEU A 368 -15.43 13.20 2.61
CA LEU A 368 -15.02 13.63 1.26
C LEU A 368 -16.15 13.47 0.25
N LEU A 369 -16.96 12.41 0.37
CA LEU A 369 -18.11 12.17 -0.50
C LEU A 369 -19.23 13.20 -0.24
N LEU A 370 -19.49 13.53 1.03
CA LEU A 370 -20.43 14.60 1.40
C LEU A 370 -19.95 15.99 0.94
N ARG A 371 -18.63 16.21 0.91
CA ARG A 371 -17.99 17.43 0.38
C ARG A 371 -17.83 17.43 -1.15
N ARG A 372 -18.34 16.41 -1.84
CA ARG A 372 -18.30 16.27 -3.30
C ARG A 372 -16.88 16.30 -3.89
N HIS A 373 -15.91 15.74 -3.16
CA HIS A 373 -14.53 15.66 -3.65
C HIS A 373 -14.41 14.64 -4.81
N ALA A 374 -13.65 14.97 -5.85
CA ALA A 374 -13.57 14.16 -7.08
C ALA A 374 -13.03 12.73 -6.86
N SER A 375 -12.14 12.54 -5.88
CA SER A 375 -11.62 11.21 -5.53
C SER A 375 -12.54 10.38 -4.64
N ALA A 376 -13.60 10.96 -4.08
CA ALA A 376 -14.43 10.27 -3.09
C ALA A 376 -15.25 9.10 -3.66
N PRO A 377 -15.90 9.20 -4.85
CA PRO A 377 -16.68 8.11 -5.42
C PRO A 377 -15.95 6.75 -5.52
N PRO A 378 -14.76 6.67 -6.14
CA PRO A 378 -14.06 5.39 -6.24
C PRO A 378 -13.52 4.92 -4.88
N LEU A 379 -13.05 5.83 -4.00
CA LEU A 379 -12.61 5.46 -2.65
C LEU A 379 -13.76 4.89 -1.81
N ALA A 380 -14.95 5.48 -1.90
CA ALA A 380 -16.16 4.98 -1.24
C ALA A 380 -16.54 3.60 -1.75
N THR A 381 -16.38 3.35 -3.06
CA THR A 381 -16.64 2.03 -3.67
C THR A 381 -15.68 0.98 -3.10
N VAL A 382 -14.38 1.29 -3.03
CA VAL A 382 -13.37 0.40 -2.42
C VAL A 382 -13.68 0.12 -0.94
N ALA A 383 -14.05 1.15 -0.18
CA ALA A 383 -14.43 1.01 1.22
C ALA A 383 -15.67 0.12 1.40
N LEU A 384 -16.72 0.32 0.58
CA LEU A 384 -17.93 -0.50 0.60
C LEU A 384 -17.65 -1.96 0.24
N ILE A 385 -16.81 -2.23 -0.77
CA ILE A 385 -16.41 -3.60 -1.11
C ILE A 385 -15.71 -4.24 0.08
N LYS A 386 -14.77 -3.55 0.73
CA LYS A 386 -14.10 -4.05 1.94
C LYS A 386 -15.11 -4.36 3.05
N ILE A 387 -16.06 -3.46 3.28
CA ILE A 387 -17.14 -3.65 4.27
C ILE A 387 -17.95 -4.90 3.93
N VAL A 388 -18.42 -5.03 2.69
CA VAL A 388 -19.19 -6.20 2.22
C VAL A 388 -18.40 -7.49 2.41
N THR A 389 -17.13 -7.54 1.99
CA THR A 389 -16.30 -8.75 2.13
C THR A 389 -16.06 -9.10 3.60
N LEU A 390 -15.80 -8.10 4.46
CA LEU A 390 -15.62 -8.30 5.90
C LEU A 390 -16.89 -8.86 6.55
N PHE A 391 -18.05 -8.23 6.35
CA PHE A 391 -19.31 -8.72 6.91
C PHE A 391 -19.72 -10.07 6.33
N THR A 392 -19.38 -10.36 5.07
CA THR A 392 -19.59 -11.69 4.49
C THR A 392 -18.76 -12.75 5.23
N ALA A 393 -17.50 -12.46 5.55
CA ALA A 393 -16.67 -13.35 6.35
C ALA A 393 -17.22 -13.54 7.76
N LEU A 394 -17.72 -12.46 8.40
CA LEU A 394 -18.36 -12.51 9.71
C LEU A 394 -19.60 -13.43 9.71
N TRP A 395 -20.44 -13.31 8.68
CA TRP A 395 -21.68 -14.08 8.55
C TRP A 395 -21.49 -15.50 8.02
N ALA A 396 -20.33 -15.84 7.48
CA ALA A 396 -20.06 -17.18 6.95
C ALA A 396 -20.19 -18.28 8.03
N GLY A 397 -19.73 -18.03 9.26
CA GLY A 397 -19.85 -18.97 10.37
C GLY A 397 -21.32 -19.28 10.73
N PRO A 398 -22.14 -18.27 11.09
CA PRO A 398 -23.57 -18.45 11.34
C PRO A 398 -24.34 -19.11 10.19
N LEU A 399 -24.01 -18.76 8.93
CA LEU A 399 -24.64 -19.37 7.75
C LEU A 399 -24.32 -20.87 7.61
N VAL A 400 -23.07 -21.27 7.87
CA VAL A 400 -22.69 -22.68 7.86
C VAL A 400 -23.38 -23.43 8.99
N ALA A 401 -23.39 -22.87 10.21
CA ALA A 401 -24.08 -23.46 11.35
C ALA A 401 -25.57 -23.71 11.05
N LEU A 402 -26.25 -22.71 10.46
CA LEU A 402 -27.64 -22.84 10.01
C LEU A 402 -27.81 -23.93 8.96
N ALA A 403 -26.91 -24.00 7.96
CA ALA A 403 -26.98 -24.98 6.88
C ALA A 403 -26.72 -26.42 7.34
N THR A 404 -25.93 -26.61 8.40
CA THR A 404 -25.63 -27.92 8.98
C THR A 404 -26.57 -28.32 10.12
N GLY A 405 -27.57 -27.48 10.45
CA GLY A 405 -28.50 -27.73 11.56
C GLY A 405 -27.85 -27.63 12.95
N ALA A 406 -26.74 -26.90 13.07
CA ALA A 406 -26.10 -26.61 14.35
C ALA A 406 -26.76 -25.39 15.03
N ASP A 407 -26.61 -25.29 16.36
CA ASP A 407 -27.19 -24.17 17.12
C ASP A 407 -26.53 -22.83 16.75
N VAL A 408 -27.35 -21.91 16.23
CA VAL A 408 -26.90 -20.56 15.85
C VAL A 408 -27.10 -19.61 17.02
N HIS A 409 -25.99 -19.22 17.65
CA HIS A 409 -26.00 -18.19 18.68
C HIS A 409 -25.74 -16.82 18.04
N LEU A 410 -26.79 -16.01 17.92
CA LEU A 410 -26.69 -14.65 17.40
C LEU A 410 -26.48 -13.67 18.55
N GLY A 411 -25.39 -12.90 18.50
CA GLY A 411 -25.14 -11.79 19.42
C GLY A 411 -26.11 -10.63 19.20
N PRO A 412 -26.19 -9.68 20.15
CA PRO A 412 -27.03 -8.48 20.03
C PRO A 412 -26.64 -7.58 18.84
N ASP A 413 -25.43 -7.75 18.30
CA ASP A 413 -24.89 -7.06 17.12
C ASP A 413 -25.26 -7.73 15.77
N ALA A 414 -25.89 -8.91 15.79
CA ALA A 414 -26.29 -9.64 14.59
C ALA A 414 -27.29 -8.84 13.72
N GLY A 415 -28.38 -8.32 14.29
CA GLY A 415 -29.35 -7.53 13.52
C GLY A 415 -28.72 -6.31 12.82
N PRO A 416 -28.02 -5.42 13.56
CA PRO A 416 -27.32 -4.27 12.99
C PRO A 416 -26.27 -4.63 11.93
N SER A 417 -25.47 -5.68 12.15
CA SER A 417 -24.43 -6.10 11.20
C SER A 417 -25.01 -6.67 9.91
N LEU A 418 -26.12 -7.42 9.96
CA LEU A 418 -26.81 -7.91 8.77
C LEU A 418 -27.42 -6.76 7.96
N LEU A 419 -28.06 -5.79 8.62
CA LEU A 419 -28.62 -4.62 7.96
C LEU A 419 -27.53 -3.82 7.24
N LEU A 420 -26.39 -3.61 7.90
CA LEU A 420 -25.24 -2.91 7.32
C LEU A 420 -24.67 -3.68 6.12
N LEU A 421 -24.61 -5.01 6.18
CA LEU A 421 -24.19 -5.84 5.06
C LEU A 421 -25.12 -5.68 3.86
N VAL A 422 -26.43 -5.82 4.05
CA VAL A 422 -27.43 -5.68 2.97
C VAL A 422 -27.38 -4.29 2.35
N ALA A 423 -27.34 -3.24 3.17
CA ALA A 423 -27.22 -1.86 2.70
C ALA A 423 -25.92 -1.65 1.91
N SER A 424 -24.79 -2.17 2.41
CA SER A 424 -23.49 -2.03 1.74
C SER A 424 -23.43 -2.79 0.42
N VAL A 425 -24.08 -3.96 0.32
CA VAL A 425 -24.22 -4.70 -0.95
C VAL A 425 -25.02 -3.88 -1.96
N ALA A 426 -26.17 -3.33 -1.56
CA ALA A 426 -27.01 -2.51 -2.44
C ALA A 426 -26.30 -1.24 -2.91
N LEU A 427 -25.54 -0.57 -2.03
CA LEU A 427 -24.75 0.60 -2.42
C LEU A 427 -23.59 0.22 -3.34
N THR A 428 -22.89 -0.89 -3.06
CA THR A 428 -21.77 -1.37 -3.88
C THR A 428 -22.23 -1.66 -5.31
N THR A 429 -23.36 -2.34 -5.48
CA THR A 429 -23.89 -2.67 -6.82
C THR A 429 -24.27 -1.42 -7.60
N GLN A 430 -24.87 -0.42 -6.94
CA GLN A 430 -25.19 0.88 -7.54
C GLN A 430 -23.95 1.69 -7.92
N TRP A 431 -22.90 1.65 -7.10
CA TRP A 431 -21.62 2.30 -7.43
C TRP A 431 -20.90 1.60 -8.58
N LEU A 432 -20.81 0.27 -8.58
CA LEU A 432 -20.15 -0.45 -9.66
C LEU A 432 -20.84 -0.21 -11.01
N SER A 433 -22.18 -0.15 -11.03
CA SER A 433 -22.93 0.16 -12.26
C SER A 433 -22.71 1.60 -12.74
N SER A 434 -22.52 2.56 -11.82
CA SER A 434 -22.26 3.95 -12.18
C SER A 434 -20.89 4.20 -12.83
N PHE A 435 -19.95 3.26 -12.69
CA PHE A 435 -18.66 3.28 -13.39
C PHE A 435 -18.67 2.44 -14.69
N ALA A 436 -19.63 1.54 -14.86
CA ALA A 436 -19.74 0.67 -16.03
C ALA A 436 -20.31 1.39 -17.27
N ALA A 437 -21.03 2.50 -17.09
CA ALA A 437 -21.62 3.28 -18.18
C ALA A 437 -20.60 4.00 -19.09
N SER A 438 -19.30 3.86 -18.83
CA SER A 438 -18.20 4.52 -19.56
C SER A 438 -17.60 3.67 -20.70
N ALA A 439 -18.27 2.59 -21.14
CA ALA A 439 -17.82 1.71 -22.23
C ALA A 439 -18.00 2.37 -23.64
N PRO A 440 -17.19 2.01 -24.66
CA PRO A 440 -16.89 2.86 -25.82
C PRO A 440 -18.09 3.09 -26.76
N PRO A 441 -18.09 4.19 -27.53
CA PRO A 441 -19.12 4.44 -28.53
C PRO A 441 -19.13 3.35 -29.60
N HIS A 442 -20.32 3.02 -30.09
CA HIS A 442 -20.53 2.23 -31.31
C HIS A 442 -19.53 2.63 -32.40
N PRO A 443 -19.00 1.68 -33.20
CA PRO A 443 -18.16 2.01 -34.33
C PRO A 443 -18.91 3.01 -35.21
N ALA A 444 -18.25 4.13 -35.52
CA ALA A 444 -18.81 5.18 -36.35
C ALA A 444 -19.40 4.58 -37.64
N PRO A 445 -20.58 5.03 -38.10
CA PRO A 445 -21.14 4.54 -39.35
C PRO A 445 -20.12 4.73 -40.46
N ALA A 446 -19.89 3.65 -41.23
CA ALA A 446 -18.94 3.64 -42.33
C ALA A 446 -19.17 4.87 -43.24
N PRO A 447 -18.11 5.55 -43.71
CA PRO A 447 -18.27 6.68 -44.60
C PRO A 447 -19.08 6.25 -45.82
N HIS A 448 -20.18 6.96 -46.07
CA HIS A 448 -20.97 6.81 -47.29
C HIS A 448 -20.04 6.87 -48.50
N PRO A 449 -20.15 5.94 -49.47
CA PRO A 449 -19.38 6.04 -50.69
C PRO A 449 -19.76 7.34 -51.40
N GLU A 450 -18.79 8.23 -51.58
CA GLU A 450 -18.91 9.41 -52.41
C GLU A 450 -19.46 9.00 -53.78
N ARG A 451 -20.61 9.57 -54.16
CA ARG A 451 -21.06 9.55 -55.54
C ARG A 451 -20.03 10.30 -56.37
N SER A 452 -19.33 9.60 -57.26
CA SER A 452 -18.53 10.23 -58.31
C SER A 452 -19.46 11.02 -59.24
N PRO A 453 -19.14 12.28 -59.59
CA PRO A 453 -19.85 12.97 -60.65
C PRO A 453 -19.29 12.50 -61.99
N ARG A 454 -20.05 11.65 -62.70
CA ARG A 454 -20.09 11.55 -64.17
C ARG A 454 -21.45 11.10 -64.63
#